data_AF-A0A8H9L7V4-F1
#
_entry.id   AF-A0A8H9L7V4-F1
#
_cell.length_a   1.000
_cell.length_b   1.000
_cell.length_c   1.000
_cell.angle_alpha   90.00
_cell.angle_beta   90.00
_cell.angle_gamma   90.00
#
_symmetry.space_group_name_H-M   'P 1'
#
loop_
_entity.id
_entity.type
_entity.pdbx_description
1 polymer ?
#
loop_
_entity_poly.entity_id
_entity_poly.type
_entity_poly.pdbx_seq_one_letter_code
_entity_poly.pdbx_strand_id
1 'polypeptide(L)'
;MQRKRFEAAVDFLSIPEHNAKIHCRERNYKIPGAEKLTVHLQAFRAGETTKVDVNEGNTLDILDWRVVDGLNQMAAADAYAFRQALDTIWTEPLSPRNADRFWAAIDPALDSISPDISKHFNGLGTRASVASYFLFLADPKKFPFYRPSFGGKAMEYLYDRTEALDRASPGALLHDYGCRCAFLLREFRDAGLKLDDMVDLQSALYVMVQDHLKK
;
A
#
# COMPACT_ATOMS: atom_id res chain seq x y z
N MET A 1 -8.03 -20.03 1.57
CA MET A 1 -7.44 -19.72 2.91
C MET A 1 -7.14 -21.02 3.65
N GLN A 2 -5.93 -21.15 4.20
CA GLN A 2 -5.45 -22.33 4.92
C GLN A 2 -5.75 -22.23 6.42
N ARG A 3 -6.75 -23.00 6.90
CA ARG A 3 -7.32 -22.82 8.25
C ARG A 3 -6.30 -22.95 9.39
N LYS A 4 -5.44 -23.98 9.36
CA LYS A 4 -4.40 -24.18 10.39
C LYS A 4 -3.41 -23.02 10.49
N ARG A 5 -3.05 -22.41 9.34
CA ARG A 5 -2.13 -21.26 9.30
C ARG A 5 -2.80 -19.99 9.81
N PHE A 6 -4.08 -19.83 9.49
CA PHE A 6 -4.90 -18.75 10.03
C PHE A 6 -5.02 -18.86 11.56
N GLU A 7 -5.36 -20.04 12.09
CA GLU A 7 -5.44 -20.27 13.55
C GLU A 7 -4.11 -19.99 14.25
N ALA A 8 -2.99 -20.45 13.71
CA ALA A 8 -1.68 -20.13 14.24
C ALA A 8 -1.36 -18.62 14.22
N ALA A 9 -1.82 -17.90 13.20
CA ALA A 9 -1.68 -16.45 13.13
C ALA A 9 -2.57 -15.75 14.18
N VAL A 10 -3.80 -16.23 14.40
CA VAL A 10 -4.69 -15.73 15.46
C VAL A 10 -4.05 -15.91 16.83
N ASP A 11 -3.57 -17.12 17.14
CA ASP A 11 -2.93 -17.43 18.43
C ASP A 11 -1.72 -16.51 18.67
N PHE A 12 -0.89 -16.33 17.64
CA PHE A 12 0.26 -15.45 17.69
C PHE A 12 -0.13 -13.98 17.91
N LEU A 13 -1.09 -13.46 17.16
CA LEU A 13 -1.52 -12.05 17.24
C LEU A 13 -2.32 -11.74 18.52
N SER A 14 -2.88 -12.76 19.16
CA SER A 14 -3.60 -12.64 20.43
C SER A 14 -2.67 -12.42 21.62
N ILE A 15 -1.36 -12.68 21.45
CA ILE A 15 -0.36 -12.40 22.49
C ILE A 15 -0.31 -10.87 22.72
N PRO A 16 -0.44 -10.40 23.98
CA PRO A 16 -0.58 -8.97 24.29
C PRO A 16 0.51 -8.08 23.68
N GLU A 17 1.74 -8.57 23.64
CA GLU A 17 2.90 -7.85 23.07
C GLU A 17 2.75 -7.60 21.57
N HIS A 18 2.22 -8.57 20.82
CA HIS A 18 1.99 -8.44 19.38
C HIS A 18 0.76 -7.59 19.09
N ASN A 19 -0.31 -7.76 19.87
CA ASN A 19 -1.51 -6.92 19.76
C ASN A 19 -1.19 -5.44 20.05
N ALA A 20 -0.37 -5.14 21.06
CA ALA A 20 0.04 -3.77 21.37
C ALA A 20 0.84 -3.10 20.25
N LYS A 21 1.64 -3.85 19.47
CA LYS A 21 2.38 -3.30 18.31
C LYS A 21 1.42 -2.78 17.22
N ILE A 22 0.29 -3.45 17.01
CA ILE A 22 -0.72 -3.08 16.00
C ILE A 22 -1.30 -1.70 16.34
N HIS A 23 -1.82 -1.53 17.55
CA HIS A 23 -2.58 -0.33 17.92
C HIS A 23 -1.69 0.84 18.34
N CYS A 24 -0.66 0.60 19.15
CA CYS A 24 0.08 1.69 19.78
C CYS A 24 1.20 2.27 18.91
N ARG A 25 1.70 1.49 17.93
CA ARG A 25 2.82 1.90 17.06
C ARG A 25 2.35 2.17 15.65
N GLU A 26 1.89 1.13 14.97
CA GLU A 26 1.65 1.23 13.53
C GLU A 26 0.50 2.19 13.20
N ARG A 27 -0.64 2.10 13.90
CA ARG A 27 -1.78 3.00 13.67
C ARG A 27 -1.45 4.48 13.95
N ASN A 28 -0.86 4.75 15.11
CA ASN A 28 -0.50 6.11 15.56
C ASN A 28 0.54 6.78 14.68
N TYR A 29 1.30 5.99 13.92
CA TYR A 29 2.26 6.45 12.95
C TYR A 29 1.63 6.65 11.56
N LYS A 30 0.89 5.65 11.08
CA LYS A 30 0.36 5.59 9.71
C LYS A 30 -0.76 6.59 9.44
N ILE A 31 -1.71 6.74 10.36
CA ILE A 31 -2.87 7.61 10.16
C ILE A 31 -2.45 9.09 10.05
N PRO A 32 -1.72 9.68 11.03
CA PRO A 32 -1.32 11.08 10.93
C PRO A 32 -0.37 11.32 9.76
N GLY A 33 0.49 10.34 9.45
CA GLY A 33 1.38 10.43 8.31
C GLY A 33 0.65 10.45 6.97
N ALA A 34 -0.40 9.62 6.82
CA ALA A 34 -1.24 9.62 5.63
C ALA A 34 -2.01 10.93 5.46
N GLU A 35 -2.58 11.46 6.56
CA GLU A 35 -3.29 12.74 6.54
C GLU A 35 -2.38 13.89 6.09
N LYS A 36 -1.18 13.99 6.65
CA LYS A 36 -0.21 15.04 6.28
C LYS A 36 0.16 14.97 4.79
N LEU A 37 0.51 13.78 4.30
CA LEU A 37 0.91 13.60 2.90
C LEU A 37 -0.26 13.80 1.93
N THR A 38 -1.47 13.44 2.34
CA THR A 38 -2.68 13.69 1.56
C THR A 38 -2.93 15.18 1.35
N VAL A 39 -2.82 15.99 2.41
CA VAL A 39 -2.97 17.46 2.30
C VAL A 39 -1.93 18.04 1.33
N HIS A 40 -0.66 17.63 1.47
CA HIS A 40 0.42 18.10 0.59
C HIS A 40 0.18 17.74 -0.88
N LEU A 41 -0.16 16.48 -1.15
CA LEU A 41 -0.42 16.00 -2.50
C LEU A 41 -1.72 16.57 -3.09
N GLN A 42 -2.73 16.88 -2.26
CA GLN A 42 -3.95 17.57 -2.70
C GLN A 42 -3.64 19.01 -3.13
N ALA A 43 -2.80 19.74 -2.40
CA ALA A 43 -2.38 21.09 -2.79
C ALA A 43 -1.61 21.07 -4.12
N PHE A 44 -0.69 20.09 -4.30
CA PHE A 44 -0.01 19.89 -5.58
C PHE A 44 -1.00 19.55 -6.71
N ARG A 45 -1.92 18.63 -6.46
CA ARG A 45 -2.97 18.22 -7.41
C ARG A 45 -3.84 19.40 -7.85
N ALA A 46 -4.22 20.28 -6.92
CA ALA A 46 -4.99 21.50 -7.18
C ALA A 46 -4.17 22.59 -7.92
N GLY A 47 -2.86 22.42 -8.07
CA GLY A 47 -1.98 23.39 -8.71
C GLY A 47 -1.57 24.55 -7.80
N GLU A 48 -1.81 24.44 -6.49
CA GLU A 48 -1.41 25.44 -5.49
C GLU A 48 0.11 25.46 -5.27
N THR A 49 0.77 24.32 -5.52
CA THR A 49 2.23 24.20 -5.48
C THR A 49 2.77 23.68 -6.81
N THR A 50 3.99 24.10 -7.15
CA THR A 50 4.69 23.69 -8.39
C THR A 50 5.67 22.54 -8.16
N LYS A 51 6.02 22.26 -6.90
CA LYS A 51 6.90 21.16 -6.50
C LYS A 51 6.14 20.22 -5.58
N VAL A 52 6.44 18.93 -5.70
CA VAL A 52 5.87 17.90 -4.85
C VAL A 52 6.98 17.05 -4.26
N ASP A 53 6.73 16.58 -3.05
CA ASP A 53 7.48 15.52 -2.40
C ASP A 53 6.47 14.47 -1.96
N VAL A 54 6.45 13.32 -2.64
CA VAL A 54 5.47 12.26 -2.38
C VAL A 54 5.62 11.65 -0.99
N ASN A 55 6.72 11.93 -0.28
CA ASN A 55 6.93 11.53 1.12
C ASN A 55 7.58 12.66 1.94
N GLU A 56 6.97 13.86 1.88
CA GLU A 56 7.47 15.06 2.55
C GLU A 56 7.98 14.81 3.98
N GLY A 57 9.26 15.15 4.20
CA GLY A 57 9.91 15.03 5.51
C GLY A 57 10.09 13.59 5.99
N ASN A 58 10.06 12.60 5.09
CA ASN A 58 10.09 11.17 5.41
C ASN A 58 8.99 10.77 6.40
N THR A 59 7.81 11.35 6.22
CA THR A 59 6.68 11.18 7.13
C THR A 59 6.21 9.72 7.19
N LEU A 60 6.28 8.98 6.08
CA LEU A 60 5.97 7.55 6.01
C LEU A 60 7.10 6.73 5.35
N ASP A 61 7.86 5.99 6.15
CA ASP A 61 8.73 4.87 5.76
C ASP A 61 7.91 3.61 5.39
N ILE A 62 7.16 3.68 4.29
CA ILE A 62 6.45 2.51 3.71
C ILE A 62 6.82 2.22 2.26
N LEU A 63 7.19 3.25 1.48
CA LEU A 63 7.80 3.11 0.17
C LEU A 63 9.33 3.07 0.28
N ASP A 64 9.99 2.36 -0.63
CA ASP A 64 11.44 2.38 -0.74
C ASP A 64 11.92 3.77 -1.18
N TRP A 65 13.00 4.27 -0.58
CA TRP A 65 13.52 5.62 -0.87
C TRP A 65 13.85 5.82 -2.36
N ARG A 66 14.29 4.78 -3.07
CA ARG A 66 14.57 4.89 -4.53
C ARG A 66 13.29 5.09 -5.34
N VAL A 67 12.18 4.53 -4.86
CA VAL A 67 10.86 4.69 -5.47
C VAL A 67 10.33 6.09 -5.19
N VAL A 68 10.51 6.60 -3.97
CA VAL A 68 10.18 8.00 -3.61
C VAL A 68 10.95 8.98 -4.48
N ASP A 69 12.27 8.83 -4.59
CA ASP A 69 13.12 9.68 -5.42
C ASP A 69 12.69 9.66 -6.88
N GLY A 70 12.38 8.47 -7.42
CA GLY A 70 11.90 8.33 -8.79
C GLY A 70 10.54 9.01 -9.02
N LEU A 71 9.60 8.89 -8.08
CA LEU A 71 8.31 9.57 -8.15
C LEU A 71 8.46 11.09 -8.12
N ASN A 72 9.33 11.62 -7.24
CA ASN A 72 9.63 13.04 -7.16
C ASN A 72 10.28 13.56 -8.45
N GLN A 73 11.18 12.78 -9.07
CA GLN A 73 11.78 13.14 -10.35
C GLN A 73 10.76 13.12 -11.50
N MET A 74 9.87 12.12 -11.57
CA MET A 74 8.79 12.10 -12.56
C MET A 74 7.86 13.31 -12.41
N ALA A 75 7.49 13.66 -11.18
CA ALA A 75 6.66 14.82 -10.94
C ALA A 75 7.35 16.15 -11.27
N ALA A 76 8.67 16.23 -11.10
CA ALA A 76 9.46 17.40 -11.50
C ALA A 76 9.63 17.49 -13.03
N ALA A 77 9.76 16.35 -13.72
CA ALA A 77 9.90 16.29 -15.17
C ALA A 77 8.58 16.62 -15.90
N ASP A 78 7.46 16.08 -15.42
CA ASP A 78 6.12 16.34 -15.96
C ASP A 78 5.07 16.42 -14.84
N ALA A 79 4.96 17.61 -14.25
CA ALA A 79 3.98 17.88 -13.20
C ALA A 79 2.53 17.74 -13.70
N TYR A 80 2.27 17.94 -15.00
CA TYR A 80 0.92 17.81 -15.54
C TYR A 80 0.51 16.34 -15.60
N ALA A 81 1.35 15.47 -16.16
CA ALA A 81 1.10 14.03 -16.19
C ALA A 81 0.98 13.44 -14.78
N PHE A 82 1.82 13.89 -13.84
CA PHE A 82 1.74 13.43 -12.45
C PHE A 82 0.42 13.83 -11.78
N ARG A 83 -0.07 15.06 -12.00
CA ARG A 83 -1.39 15.49 -11.52
C ARG A 83 -2.51 14.66 -12.13
N GLN A 84 -2.48 14.40 -13.43
CA GLN A 84 -3.47 13.53 -14.10
C GLN A 84 -3.47 12.11 -13.53
N ALA A 85 -2.29 11.58 -13.18
CA ALA A 85 -2.18 10.28 -12.52
C ALA A 85 -2.84 10.31 -11.13
N LEU A 86 -2.57 11.35 -10.32
CA LEU A 86 -3.23 11.54 -9.02
C LEU A 86 -4.75 11.69 -9.16
N ASP A 87 -5.22 12.47 -10.13
CA ASP A 87 -6.66 12.62 -10.45
C ASP A 87 -7.31 11.27 -10.73
N THR A 88 -6.63 10.44 -11.52
CA THR A 88 -7.10 9.12 -11.90
C THR A 88 -7.22 8.17 -10.71
N ILE A 89 -6.21 8.10 -9.84
CA ILE A 89 -6.22 7.15 -8.72
C ILE A 89 -7.11 7.61 -7.56
N TRP A 90 -7.31 8.93 -7.43
CA TRP A 90 -8.21 9.55 -6.45
C TRP A 90 -9.57 9.96 -7.02
N THR A 91 -9.97 9.37 -8.15
CA THR A 91 -11.32 9.52 -8.69
C THR A 91 -12.31 8.79 -7.79
N GLU A 92 -13.39 9.47 -7.38
CA GLU A 92 -14.47 8.86 -6.60
C GLU A 92 -15.49 8.13 -7.49
N PRO A 93 -15.96 6.92 -7.10
CA PRO A 93 -15.55 6.18 -5.91
C PRO A 93 -14.13 5.60 -6.04
N LEU A 94 -13.32 5.73 -4.97
CA LEU A 94 -11.98 5.15 -4.91
C LEU A 94 -11.99 3.64 -5.24
N SER A 95 -11.07 3.21 -6.10
CA SER A 95 -11.02 1.83 -6.60
C SER A 95 -9.58 1.37 -6.90
N PRO A 96 -9.18 0.16 -6.47
CA PRO A 96 -7.89 -0.41 -6.82
C PRO A 96 -7.70 -0.58 -8.33
N ARG A 97 -8.79 -0.73 -9.08
CA ARG A 97 -8.76 -0.87 -10.55
C ARG A 97 -8.27 0.41 -11.25
N ASN A 98 -8.29 1.56 -10.58
CA ASN A 98 -7.74 2.80 -11.13
C ASN A 98 -6.20 2.78 -11.21
N ALA A 99 -5.53 1.81 -10.57
CA ALA A 99 -4.07 1.68 -10.64
C ALA A 99 -3.53 1.52 -12.07
N ASP A 100 -4.27 0.83 -12.95
CA ASP A 100 -3.83 0.64 -14.34
C ASP A 100 -3.89 1.95 -15.13
N ARG A 101 -4.92 2.76 -14.89
CA ARG A 101 -5.06 4.08 -15.50
C ARG A 101 -4.05 5.07 -14.92
N PHE A 102 -3.76 5.00 -13.62
CA PHE A 102 -2.68 5.75 -12.97
C PHE A 102 -1.34 5.51 -13.67
N TRP A 103 -1.00 4.24 -13.88
CA TRP A 103 0.24 3.88 -14.57
C TRP A 103 0.25 4.32 -16.03
N ALA A 104 -0.87 4.15 -16.75
CA ALA A 104 -0.98 4.64 -18.12
C ALA A 104 -0.76 6.17 -18.25
N ALA A 105 -1.14 6.95 -17.22
CA ALA A 105 -0.94 8.40 -17.21
C ALA A 105 0.52 8.82 -16.92
N ILE A 106 1.23 8.09 -16.05
CA ILE A 106 2.59 8.45 -15.61
C ILE A 106 3.71 7.72 -16.38
N ASP A 107 3.41 6.63 -17.09
CA ASP A 107 4.40 5.87 -17.84
C ASP A 107 5.25 6.70 -18.81
N PRO A 108 4.68 7.68 -19.56
CA PRO A 108 5.50 8.56 -20.40
C PRO A 108 6.55 9.37 -19.61
N ALA A 109 6.31 9.67 -18.34
CA ALA A 109 7.27 10.37 -17.48
C ALA A 109 8.44 9.49 -17.05
N LEU A 110 8.32 8.15 -17.13
CA LEU A 110 9.44 7.24 -16.87
C LEU A 110 10.58 7.40 -17.88
N ASP A 111 10.26 7.77 -19.12
CA ASP A 111 11.25 8.02 -20.18
C ASP A 111 12.03 9.33 -19.93
N SER A 112 11.52 10.19 -19.05
CA SER A 112 12.13 11.48 -18.69
C SER A 112 13.09 11.40 -17.51
N ILE A 113 13.21 10.23 -16.86
CA ILE A 113 14.13 9.99 -15.74
C ILE A 113 15.24 9.00 -16.15
N SER A 114 16.31 8.93 -15.37
CA SER A 114 17.45 8.09 -15.73
C SER A 114 17.08 6.59 -15.75
N PRO A 115 17.67 5.78 -16.66
CA PRO A 115 17.40 4.34 -16.73
C PRO A 115 17.68 3.58 -15.44
N ASP A 116 18.65 4.07 -14.65
CA ASP A 116 18.99 3.49 -13.36
C ASP A 116 17.89 3.68 -12.31
N ILE A 117 17.04 4.68 -12.46
CA ILE A 117 15.92 4.95 -11.58
C ILE A 117 14.65 4.32 -12.15
N SER A 118 14.39 4.48 -13.45
CA SER A 118 13.18 3.95 -14.10
C SER A 118 13.06 2.43 -13.95
N LYS A 119 14.18 1.69 -13.95
CA LYS A 119 14.19 0.23 -13.76
C LYS A 119 13.55 -0.24 -12.45
N HIS A 120 13.50 0.60 -11.41
CA HIS A 120 12.83 0.26 -10.15
C HIS A 120 11.32 0.09 -10.30
N PHE A 121 10.72 0.69 -11.33
CA PHE A 121 9.29 0.63 -11.63
C PHE A 121 8.90 -0.49 -12.61
N ASN A 122 9.86 -1.25 -13.16
CA ASN A 122 9.55 -2.31 -14.14
C ASN A 122 8.76 -3.48 -13.55
N GLY A 123 8.87 -3.70 -12.23
CA GLY A 123 8.23 -4.82 -11.55
C GLY A 123 6.78 -4.56 -11.19
N LEU A 124 5.89 -5.51 -11.52
CA LEU A 124 4.47 -5.49 -11.11
C LEU A 124 4.29 -5.20 -9.60
N GLY A 125 5.13 -5.82 -8.76
CA GLY A 125 5.06 -5.63 -7.31
C GLY A 125 5.36 -4.19 -6.88
N THR A 126 6.35 -3.53 -7.50
CA THR A 126 6.65 -2.12 -7.21
C THR A 126 5.51 -1.24 -7.68
N ARG A 127 5.00 -1.49 -8.89
CA ARG A 127 3.89 -0.72 -9.48
C ARG A 127 2.62 -0.80 -8.65
N ALA A 128 2.29 -2.00 -8.16
CA ALA A 128 1.21 -2.21 -7.21
C ALA A 128 1.47 -1.50 -5.88
N SER A 129 2.71 -1.51 -5.37
CA SER A 129 3.06 -0.84 -4.12
C SER A 129 2.81 0.67 -4.21
N VAL A 130 3.31 1.31 -5.27
CA VAL A 130 3.11 2.75 -5.52
C VAL A 130 1.62 3.10 -5.68
N ALA A 131 0.86 2.35 -6.48
CA ALA A 131 -0.57 2.64 -6.63
C ALA A 131 -1.33 2.45 -5.31
N SER A 132 -1.03 1.39 -4.56
CA SER A 132 -1.63 1.16 -3.25
C SER A 132 -1.25 2.21 -2.21
N TYR A 133 -0.06 2.82 -2.33
CA TYR A 133 0.36 3.93 -1.49
C TYR A 133 -0.56 5.13 -1.68
N PHE A 134 -0.82 5.55 -2.92
CA PHE A 134 -1.73 6.67 -3.16
C PHE A 134 -3.16 6.35 -2.75
N LEU A 135 -3.66 5.13 -2.95
CA LEU A 135 -4.98 4.72 -2.44
C LEU A 135 -5.03 4.74 -0.91
N PHE A 136 -3.97 4.27 -0.26
CA PHE A 136 -3.81 4.29 1.20
C PHE A 136 -3.78 5.72 1.74
N LEU A 137 -3.12 6.66 1.06
CA LEU A 137 -3.15 8.06 1.46
C LEU A 137 -4.58 8.62 1.41
N ALA A 138 -5.32 8.36 0.33
CA ALA A 138 -6.69 8.88 0.18
C ALA A 138 -7.68 8.35 1.23
N ASP A 139 -7.59 7.06 1.57
CA ASP A 139 -8.41 6.48 2.64
C ASP A 139 -7.68 5.28 3.29
N PRO A 140 -6.85 5.53 4.31
CA PRO A 140 -6.00 4.48 4.91
C PRO A 140 -6.83 3.41 5.64
N LYS A 141 -8.03 3.77 6.10
CA LYS A 141 -8.93 2.84 6.82
C LYS A 141 -9.60 1.86 5.88
N LYS A 142 -9.71 2.19 4.60
CA LYS A 142 -10.36 1.37 3.57
C LYS A 142 -9.39 0.66 2.63
N PHE A 143 -8.26 1.26 2.29
CA PHE A 143 -7.32 0.70 1.33
C PHE A 143 -6.00 0.29 2.01
N PRO A 144 -5.69 -1.02 2.10
CA PRO A 144 -4.42 -1.46 2.66
C PRO A 144 -3.26 -1.17 1.70
N PHE A 145 -2.12 -0.74 2.23
CA PHE A 145 -0.89 -0.62 1.46
C PHE A 145 -0.33 -2.00 1.13
N TYR A 146 -0.04 -2.24 -0.15
CA TYR A 146 0.55 -3.46 -0.65
C TYR A 146 2.06 -3.33 -0.74
N ARG A 147 2.78 -4.36 -0.27
CA ARG A 147 4.20 -4.58 -0.60
C ARG A 147 4.43 -6.07 -0.74
N PRO A 148 5.17 -6.53 -1.76
CA PRO A 148 5.44 -7.96 -1.94
C PRO A 148 6.08 -8.62 -0.71
N SER A 149 7.04 -7.93 -0.07
CA SER A 149 7.83 -8.48 1.03
C SER A 149 7.09 -8.63 2.36
N PHE A 150 5.94 -7.97 2.54
CA PHE A 150 5.06 -8.20 3.70
C PHE A 150 3.65 -8.61 3.26
N GLY A 151 2.90 -7.77 2.56
CA GLY A 151 1.49 -8.00 2.26
C GLY A 151 1.32 -9.20 1.34
N GLY A 152 2.15 -9.29 0.30
CA GLY A 152 2.24 -10.47 -0.57
C GLY A 152 2.63 -11.72 0.21
N LYS A 153 3.73 -11.67 0.96
CA LYS A 153 4.22 -12.81 1.78
C LYS A 153 3.19 -13.29 2.81
N ALA A 154 2.47 -12.38 3.45
CA ALA A 154 1.40 -12.70 4.39
C ALA A 154 0.25 -13.43 3.70
N MET A 155 -0.15 -12.97 2.50
CA MET A 155 -1.17 -13.64 1.70
C MET A 155 -0.72 -15.02 1.24
N GLU A 156 0.51 -15.19 0.78
CA GLU A 156 1.06 -16.50 0.39
C GLU A 156 1.17 -17.49 1.56
N TYR A 157 1.26 -16.98 2.79
CA TYR A 157 1.20 -17.83 3.98
C TYR A 157 -0.24 -18.21 4.29
N LEU A 158 -1.16 -17.24 4.38
CA LEU A 158 -2.55 -17.45 4.79
C LEU A 158 -3.40 -18.14 3.73
N TYR A 159 -3.07 -17.95 2.46
CA TYR A 159 -3.65 -18.61 1.29
C TYR A 159 -2.62 -19.56 0.70
N ASP A 160 -3.05 -20.60 0.00
CA ASP A 160 -2.09 -21.50 -0.64
C ASP A 160 -1.38 -20.78 -1.80
N ARG A 161 -0.18 -21.23 -2.18
CA ARG A 161 0.53 -20.73 -3.36
C ARG A 161 -0.24 -20.98 -4.66
N THR A 162 -1.07 -22.02 -4.68
CA THR A 162 -1.99 -22.30 -5.79
C THR A 162 -3.12 -21.28 -5.90
N GLU A 163 -3.42 -20.57 -4.79
CA GLU A 163 -4.34 -19.44 -4.73
C GLU A 163 -3.56 -18.12 -4.79
N ALA A 164 -2.55 -18.00 -5.66
CA ALA A 164 -1.77 -16.77 -5.79
C ALA A 164 -2.66 -15.55 -6.08
N LEU A 165 -2.19 -14.36 -5.71
CA LEU A 165 -2.86 -13.11 -6.08
C LEU A 165 -2.93 -12.99 -7.61
N ASP A 166 -3.98 -12.35 -8.13
CA ASP A 166 -4.09 -12.03 -9.56
C ASP A 166 -2.90 -11.15 -9.99
N ARG A 167 -2.16 -11.59 -11.03
CA ARG A 167 -0.97 -10.89 -11.54
C ARG A 167 -1.16 -10.32 -12.95
N ALA A 168 -2.40 -10.24 -13.44
CA ALA A 168 -2.70 -9.73 -14.78
C ALA A 168 -2.29 -8.26 -14.95
N SER A 169 -2.50 -7.43 -13.92
CA SER A 169 -2.15 -6.02 -13.92
C SER A 169 -1.98 -5.50 -12.47
N PRO A 170 -1.37 -4.31 -12.25
CA PRO A 170 -1.38 -3.67 -10.94
C PRO A 170 -2.78 -3.54 -10.35
N GLY A 171 -3.77 -3.13 -11.16
CA GLY A 171 -5.15 -2.97 -10.70
C GLY A 171 -5.84 -4.29 -10.34
N ALA A 172 -5.61 -5.35 -11.12
CA ALA A 172 -6.13 -6.68 -10.84
C ALA A 172 -5.55 -7.23 -9.53
N LEU A 173 -4.24 -7.09 -9.34
CA LEU A 173 -3.53 -7.50 -8.13
C LEU A 173 -4.06 -6.79 -6.90
N LEU A 174 -4.15 -5.46 -6.95
CA LEU A 174 -4.60 -4.67 -5.80
C LEU A 174 -6.09 -4.91 -5.48
N HIS A 175 -6.91 -5.18 -6.50
CA HIS A 175 -8.30 -5.55 -6.28
C HIS A 175 -8.41 -6.89 -5.54
N ASP A 176 -7.72 -7.94 -6.02
CA ASP A 176 -7.72 -9.25 -5.37
C ASP A 176 -7.15 -9.16 -3.95
N TYR A 177 -6.02 -8.45 -3.78
CA TYR A 177 -5.41 -8.20 -2.48
C TYR A 177 -6.38 -7.50 -1.51
N GLY A 178 -7.05 -6.43 -1.96
CA GLY A 178 -8.05 -5.70 -1.17
C GLY A 178 -9.24 -6.57 -0.76
N CYS A 179 -9.75 -7.41 -1.67
CA CYS A 179 -10.85 -8.34 -1.37
C CYS A 179 -10.45 -9.37 -0.31
N ARG A 180 -9.24 -9.92 -0.40
CA ARG A 180 -8.71 -10.88 0.59
C ARG A 180 -8.44 -10.20 1.93
N CYS A 181 -7.95 -8.97 1.93
CA CYS A 181 -7.81 -8.17 3.15
C CYS A 181 -9.18 -7.94 3.82
N ALA A 182 -10.21 -7.55 3.06
CA ALA A 182 -11.57 -7.39 3.58
C ALA A 182 -12.11 -8.68 4.21
N PHE A 183 -11.87 -9.82 3.54
CA PHE A 183 -12.21 -11.13 4.09
C PHE A 183 -11.45 -11.41 5.39
N LEU A 184 -10.12 -11.27 5.40
CA LEU A 184 -9.29 -11.53 6.59
C LEU A 184 -9.63 -10.62 7.77
N LEU A 185 -9.92 -9.34 7.54
CA LEU A 185 -10.33 -8.43 8.62
C LEU A 185 -11.57 -8.98 9.34
N ARG A 186 -12.55 -9.47 8.58
CA ARG A 186 -13.74 -10.10 9.15
C ARG A 186 -13.37 -11.38 9.92
N GLU A 187 -12.61 -12.29 9.32
CA GLU A 187 -12.23 -13.55 9.97
C GLU A 187 -11.44 -13.34 11.26
N PHE A 188 -10.50 -12.39 11.28
CA PHE A 188 -9.72 -12.07 12.48
C PHE A 188 -10.60 -11.49 13.59
N ARG A 189 -11.57 -10.65 13.25
CA ARG A 189 -12.56 -10.13 14.22
C ARG A 189 -13.43 -11.23 14.78
N ASP A 190 -13.92 -12.13 13.92
CA ASP A 190 -14.74 -13.27 14.33
C ASP A 190 -13.94 -14.22 15.25
N ALA A 191 -12.62 -14.26 15.08
CA ALA A 191 -11.69 -14.98 15.96
C ALA A 191 -11.31 -14.22 17.25
N GLY A 192 -11.87 -13.03 17.49
CA GLY A 192 -11.70 -12.26 18.72
C GLY A 192 -10.56 -11.23 18.71
N LEU A 193 -9.84 -11.04 17.59
CA LEU A 193 -8.87 -9.95 17.48
C LEU A 193 -9.60 -8.61 17.35
N LYS A 194 -9.15 -7.62 18.13
CA LYS A 194 -9.62 -6.24 18.03
C LYS A 194 -8.90 -5.57 16.86
N LEU A 195 -9.48 -5.55 15.67
CA LEU A 195 -8.96 -4.82 14.52
C LEU A 195 -10.05 -3.87 14.03
N ASP A 196 -9.82 -2.56 13.98
CA ASP A 196 -10.87 -1.57 13.69
C ASP A 196 -11.05 -1.28 12.20
N ASP A 197 -10.01 -1.45 11.40
CA ASP A 197 -10.02 -1.15 9.96
C ASP A 197 -8.83 -1.79 9.23
N MET A 198 -8.62 -1.40 7.96
CA MET A 198 -7.51 -1.92 7.15
C MET A 198 -6.13 -1.53 7.65
N VAL A 199 -5.98 -0.43 8.40
CA VAL A 199 -4.69 -0.05 8.98
C VAL A 199 -4.29 -1.08 10.03
N ASP A 200 -5.23 -1.48 10.87
CA ASP A 200 -4.99 -2.48 11.91
C ASP A 200 -4.70 -3.85 11.27
N LEU A 201 -5.46 -4.24 10.24
CA LEU A 201 -5.17 -5.48 9.51
C LEU A 201 -3.78 -5.46 8.89
N GLN A 202 -3.42 -4.40 8.15
CA GLN A 202 -2.09 -4.29 7.53
C GLN A 202 -0.99 -4.39 8.58
N SER A 203 -1.20 -3.79 9.73
CA SER A 203 -0.26 -3.82 10.85
C SER A 203 -0.14 -5.23 11.45
N ALA A 204 -1.25 -5.96 11.57
CA ALA A 204 -1.26 -7.36 11.96
C ALA A 204 -0.48 -8.24 10.98
N LEU A 205 -0.71 -8.07 9.66
CA LEU A 205 0.01 -8.80 8.62
C LEU A 205 1.52 -8.48 8.64
N TYR A 206 1.89 -7.23 8.89
CA TYR A 206 3.28 -6.81 9.03
C TYR A 206 3.96 -7.49 10.24
N VAL A 207 3.34 -7.42 11.43
CA VAL A 207 3.85 -8.05 12.65
C VAL A 207 3.98 -9.56 12.46
N MET A 208 3.00 -10.21 11.85
CA MET A 208 3.08 -11.64 11.49
C MET A 208 4.29 -11.93 10.59
N VAL A 209 4.50 -11.15 9.53
CA VAL A 209 5.64 -11.41 8.63
C VAL A 209 6.99 -11.19 9.32
N GLN A 210 7.11 -10.15 10.15
CA GLN A 210 8.38 -9.82 10.83
C GLN A 210 8.71 -10.82 11.95
N ASP A 211 7.71 -11.17 12.77
CA ASP A 211 7.96 -11.83 14.06
C ASP A 211 7.53 -13.31 14.08
N HIS A 212 6.69 -13.75 13.14
CA HIS A 212 6.20 -15.14 13.02
C HIS A 212 6.80 -15.89 11.83
N LEU A 213 6.87 -15.27 10.65
CA LEU A 213 7.29 -15.94 9.39
C LEU A 213 8.78 -15.75 9.01
N LYS A 214 9.55 -15.02 9.80
CA LYS A 214 11.00 -14.85 9.62
C LYS A 214 11.82 -15.58 10.69
N LYS A 215 11.16 -16.37 11.54
CA LYS A 215 11.78 -17.39 12.39
C LYS A 215 11.96 -18.68 11.60
#